data_AF-A0A7S2RFA6-F1
#
_entry.id   AF-A0A7S2RFA6-F1
#
_cell.length_a   1.000
_cell.length_b   1.000
_cell.length_c   1.000
_cell.angle_alpha   90.00
_cell.angle_beta   90.00
_cell.angle_gamma   90.00
#
_symmetry.space_group_name_H-M   'P 1'
#
loop_
_entity.id
_entity.type
_entity.pdbx_description
1 polymer ?
#
loop_
_entity_poly.entity_id
_entity_poly.type
_entity_poly.pdbx_seq_one_letter_code
_entity_poly.pdbx_strand_id
1 'polypeptide(L)'
;MISCQGSIQTKLRPATWIPGIRNPHSEVQSWTFDADVATSMKYVWEAANDLTTTGYIPRVFDKDTEVIVVDCLTKNAKWMDQLRFAFKFCEEGKTDCQVFGSSTGFLPLIFPLAPVLNVFLCWIPFLDQGVCGKEMGKLGQQVETKFNTSITIRVMRYSNSNPKKKTISPNDG
;
A
#
# COMPACT_ATOMS: atom_id res chain seq x y z
N MET A 1 -14.82 -15.00 8.38
CA MET A 1 -13.89 -15.71 7.48
C MET A 1 -12.85 -14.79 6.85
N ILE A 2 -13.26 -13.82 6.00
CA ILE A 2 -12.33 -12.89 5.30
C ILE A 2 -11.38 -12.15 6.25
N SER A 3 -11.87 -11.64 7.39
CA SER A 3 -11.00 -10.92 8.35
C SER A 3 -9.87 -11.78 8.93
N CYS A 4 -10.16 -13.07 9.21
CA CYS A 4 -9.17 -14.04 9.68
C CYS A 4 -8.17 -14.38 8.57
N GLN A 5 -8.66 -14.70 7.37
CA GLN A 5 -7.79 -14.97 6.21
C GLN A 5 -6.89 -13.77 5.90
N GLY A 6 -7.44 -12.56 5.92
CA GLY A 6 -6.70 -11.32 5.74
C GLY A 6 -5.57 -11.20 6.75
N SER A 7 -5.85 -11.35 8.04
CA SER A 7 -4.82 -11.26 9.09
C SER A 7 -3.66 -12.25 8.89
N ILE A 8 -3.95 -13.46 8.39
CA ILE A 8 -2.92 -14.46 8.06
C ILE A 8 -2.14 -14.01 6.82
N GLN A 9 -2.82 -13.59 5.75
CA GLN A 9 -2.19 -13.18 4.50
C GLN A 9 -1.34 -11.89 4.67
N THR A 10 -1.75 -10.97 5.54
CA THR A 10 -1.01 -9.77 5.96
C THR A 10 0.31 -10.12 6.65
N LYS A 11 0.37 -11.24 7.37
CA LYS A 11 1.60 -11.74 7.99
C LYS A 11 2.50 -12.45 6.97
N LEU A 12 1.91 -13.36 6.18
CA LEU A 12 2.66 -14.19 5.23
C LEU A 12 3.23 -13.35 4.07
N ARG A 13 2.40 -12.55 3.39
CA ARG A 13 2.79 -11.68 2.25
C ARG A 13 3.61 -12.40 1.17
N PRO A 14 3.17 -13.57 0.70
CA PRO A 14 4.00 -14.42 -0.15
C PRO A 14 4.40 -13.78 -1.48
N ALA A 15 3.56 -12.89 -2.03
CA ALA A 15 3.85 -12.13 -3.25
C ALA A 15 5.07 -11.19 -3.13
N THR A 16 5.57 -10.94 -1.92
CA THR A 16 6.74 -10.09 -1.68
C THR A 16 8.05 -10.86 -1.56
N TRP A 17 8.01 -12.19 -1.47
CA TRP A 17 9.18 -13.02 -1.16
C TRP A 17 10.14 -13.18 -2.34
N ILE A 18 9.62 -13.30 -3.56
CA ILE A 18 10.41 -13.59 -4.75
C ILE A 18 10.64 -12.30 -5.56
N PRO A 19 11.88 -11.79 -5.68
CA PRO A 19 12.16 -10.49 -6.31
C PRO A 19 11.65 -10.31 -7.73
N GLY A 20 11.66 -11.37 -8.56
CA GLY A 20 11.18 -11.36 -9.95
C GLY A 20 9.65 -11.23 -10.09
N ILE A 21 8.91 -11.55 -9.02
CA ILE A 21 7.45 -11.58 -9.00
C ILE A 21 6.91 -10.43 -8.17
N ARG A 22 7.66 -10.00 -7.16
CA ARG A 22 7.35 -8.81 -6.37
C ARG A 22 7.14 -7.57 -7.23
N ASN A 23 8.02 -7.31 -8.20
CA ASN A 23 8.06 -6.03 -8.93
C ASN A 23 6.84 -5.78 -9.85
N PRO A 24 6.27 -6.80 -10.52
CA PRO A 24 4.96 -6.69 -11.18
C PRO A 24 3.77 -6.35 -10.30
N HIS A 25 3.85 -6.54 -8.98
CA HIS A 25 2.72 -6.40 -8.06
C HIS A 25 3.00 -5.39 -6.95
N SER A 26 3.98 -4.49 -7.14
CA SER A 26 4.30 -3.50 -6.12
C SER A 26 4.71 -2.16 -6.69
N GLU A 27 4.38 -1.11 -5.97
CA GLU A 27 4.72 0.27 -6.28
C GLU A 27 5.40 0.91 -5.07
N VAL A 28 6.33 1.83 -5.31
CA VAL A 28 7.02 2.59 -4.27
C VAL A 28 6.79 4.06 -4.51
N GLN A 29 6.29 4.75 -3.49
CA GLN A 29 6.14 6.20 -3.47
C GLN A 29 6.88 6.79 -2.26
N SER A 30 7.25 8.06 -2.37
CA SER A 30 7.76 8.88 -1.28
C SER A 30 6.75 10.00 -1.05
N TRP A 31 6.25 10.11 0.16
CA TRP A 31 5.32 11.16 0.56
C TRP A 31 6.01 12.06 1.56
N THR A 32 6.05 13.35 1.29
CA THR A 32 6.62 14.35 2.20
C THR A 32 5.49 15.16 2.81
N PHE A 33 5.51 15.28 4.13
CA PHE A 33 4.52 16.00 4.94
C PHE A 33 5.17 17.24 5.56
N ASP A 34 4.44 18.33 5.60
CA ASP A 34 4.81 19.54 6.34
C ASP A 34 4.28 19.45 7.79
N ALA A 35 4.62 18.35 8.46
CA ALA A 35 4.27 18.05 9.84
C ALA A 35 5.33 17.12 10.47
N ASP A 36 5.34 17.03 11.81
CA ASP A 36 6.17 16.06 12.53
C ASP A 36 5.70 14.60 12.29
N VAL A 37 6.54 13.64 12.69
CA VAL A 37 6.29 12.22 12.40
C VAL A 37 5.01 11.73 13.09
N ALA A 38 4.81 12.10 14.36
CA ALA A 38 3.65 11.69 15.14
C ALA A 38 2.33 12.18 14.52
N THR A 39 2.31 13.43 14.06
CA THR A 39 1.15 14.04 13.40
C THR A 39 0.92 13.43 12.03
N SER A 40 1.98 13.24 11.23
CA SER A 40 1.90 12.61 9.91
C SER A 40 1.35 11.18 10.00
N MET A 41 1.85 10.39 10.97
CA MET A 41 1.34 9.05 11.26
C MET A 41 -0.14 9.08 11.64
N LYS A 42 -0.54 9.99 12.53
CA LYS A 42 -1.93 10.15 12.97
C LYS A 42 -2.83 10.46 11.77
N TYR A 43 -2.42 11.34 10.88
CA TYR A 43 -3.19 11.71 9.68
C TYR A 43 -3.42 10.52 8.76
N VAL A 44 -2.37 9.76 8.45
CA VAL A 44 -2.49 8.55 7.61
C VAL A 44 -3.39 7.51 8.28
N TRP A 45 -3.24 7.29 9.59
CA TRP A 45 -4.07 6.34 10.32
C TRP A 45 -5.55 6.73 10.33
N GLU A 46 -5.86 7.98 10.63
CA GLU A 46 -7.24 8.47 10.66
C GLU A 46 -7.88 8.51 9.27
N ALA A 47 -7.12 8.87 8.22
CA ALA A 47 -7.61 8.79 6.84
C ALA A 47 -7.93 7.34 6.45
N ALA A 48 -7.08 6.38 6.84
CA ALA A 48 -7.34 4.96 6.59
C ALA A 48 -8.57 4.45 7.37
N ASN A 49 -8.82 4.94 8.58
CA ASN A 49 -10.00 4.59 9.36
C ASN A 49 -11.30 5.09 8.72
N ASP A 50 -11.31 6.29 8.13
CA ASP A 50 -12.50 6.80 7.42
C ASP A 50 -12.86 5.94 6.20
N LEU A 51 -11.84 5.39 5.55
CA LEU A 51 -11.99 4.56 4.36
C LEU A 51 -12.37 3.10 4.70
N THR A 52 -12.60 2.76 5.97
CA THR A 52 -12.96 1.39 6.36
C THR A 52 -14.24 0.88 5.72
N THR A 53 -15.22 1.76 5.56
CA THR A 53 -16.47 1.48 4.82
C THR A 53 -16.24 1.14 3.34
N THR A 54 -15.10 1.53 2.78
CA THR A 54 -14.73 1.29 1.39
C THR A 54 -13.80 0.09 1.19
N GLY A 55 -13.40 -0.58 2.27
CA GLY A 55 -12.57 -1.79 2.25
C GLY A 55 -11.16 -1.64 2.83
N TYR A 56 -10.81 -0.48 3.40
CA TYR A 56 -9.53 -0.27 4.08
C TYR A 56 -9.58 -0.88 5.48
N ILE A 57 -8.50 -1.54 5.91
CA ILE A 57 -8.41 -2.19 7.21
C ILE A 57 -7.05 -1.83 7.81
N PRO A 58 -7.00 -0.81 8.68
CA PRO A 58 -5.80 -0.50 9.45
C PRO A 58 -5.42 -1.70 10.32
N ARG A 59 -4.16 -2.16 10.24
CA ARG A 59 -3.68 -3.37 10.93
C ARG A 59 -2.62 -3.09 11.97
N VAL A 60 -1.65 -2.26 11.61
CA VAL A 60 -0.48 -1.97 12.45
C VAL A 60 -0.36 -0.45 12.55
N PHE A 61 -0.26 0.02 13.79
CA PHE A 61 0.14 1.38 14.13
C PHE A 61 1.25 1.25 15.16
N ASP A 62 2.48 1.19 14.67
CA ASP A 62 3.65 1.00 15.52
C ASP A 62 4.40 2.33 15.62
N LYS A 63 4.29 2.95 16.80
CA LYS A 63 4.96 4.23 17.12
C LYS A 63 6.46 4.06 17.32
N ASP A 64 6.91 2.89 17.76
CA ASP A 64 8.32 2.65 18.08
C ASP A 64 9.12 2.41 16.79
N THR A 65 8.50 1.74 15.81
CA THR A 65 9.11 1.52 14.49
C THR A 65 8.69 2.55 13.43
N GLU A 66 7.81 3.50 13.80
CA GLU A 66 7.26 4.52 12.90
C GLU A 66 6.64 3.91 11.63
N VAL A 67 5.90 2.82 11.78
CA VAL A 67 5.30 2.06 10.68
C VAL A 67 3.79 1.97 10.84
N ILE A 68 3.10 2.23 9.72
CA ILE A 68 1.68 1.95 9.56
C ILE A 68 1.48 0.90 8.47
N VAL A 69 0.60 -0.07 8.73
CA VAL A 69 0.17 -1.06 7.73
C VAL A 69 -1.34 -1.00 7.59
N VAL A 70 -1.80 -0.85 6.36
CA VAL A 70 -3.21 -0.83 5.98
C VAL A 70 -3.43 -1.88 4.90
N ASP A 71 -4.39 -2.78 5.12
CA ASP A 71 -4.85 -3.69 4.06
C ASP A 71 -5.98 -3.02 3.29
N CYS A 72 -6.01 -3.18 1.97
CA CYS A 72 -7.04 -2.65 1.09
C CYS A 72 -7.76 -3.83 0.41
N LEU A 73 -9.06 -3.97 0.67
CA LEU A 73 -9.89 -4.99 0.02
C LEU A 73 -10.67 -4.41 -1.16
N THR A 74 -10.53 -5.02 -2.33
CA THR A 74 -11.35 -4.63 -3.48
C THR A 74 -12.83 -4.94 -3.20
N LYS A 75 -13.72 -4.00 -3.55
CA LYS A 75 -15.15 -4.05 -3.14
C LYS A 75 -15.84 -5.37 -3.49
N ASN A 76 -15.65 -5.86 -4.71
CA ASN A 76 -16.39 -7.01 -5.23
C ASN A 76 -15.65 -8.32 -4.98
N ALA A 77 -14.44 -8.43 -5.52
CA ALA A 77 -13.70 -9.68 -5.52
C ALA A 77 -12.91 -9.92 -4.22
N LYS A 78 -12.79 -8.93 -3.32
CA LYS A 78 -12.03 -9.03 -2.06
C LYS A 78 -10.59 -9.53 -2.27
N TRP A 79 -9.97 -9.05 -3.33
CA TRP A 79 -8.51 -9.08 -3.45
C TRP A 79 -7.93 -8.17 -2.38
N MET A 80 -6.82 -8.60 -1.81
CA MET A 80 -6.15 -7.86 -0.75
C MET A 80 -4.84 -7.29 -1.26
N ASP A 81 -4.76 -5.97 -1.25
CA ASP A 81 -3.52 -5.23 -1.37
C ASP A 81 -3.09 -4.77 0.02
N GLN A 82 -1.80 -4.50 0.20
CA GLN A 82 -1.25 -3.99 1.44
C GLN A 82 -0.48 -2.72 1.14
N LEU A 83 -0.76 -1.67 1.89
CA LEU A 83 -0.03 -0.41 1.91
C LEU A 83 0.76 -0.35 3.21
N ARG A 84 2.08 -0.18 3.09
CA ARG A 84 2.99 -0.01 4.22
C ARG A 84 3.62 1.36 4.15
N PHE A 85 3.50 2.11 5.23
CA PHE A 85 4.03 3.45 5.41
C PHE A 85 5.15 3.35 6.43
N ALA A 86 6.35 3.76 6.05
CA ALA A 86 7.50 3.87 6.94
C ALA A 86 7.91 5.34 7.01
N PHE A 87 7.69 5.95 8.17
CA PHE A 87 7.99 7.36 8.38
C PHE A 87 9.44 7.51 8.85
N LYS A 88 10.04 8.65 8.50
CA LYS A 88 11.36 9.07 8.93
C LYS A 88 11.35 10.58 9.10
N PHE A 89 11.99 11.03 10.16
CA PHE A 89 12.31 12.43 10.31
C PHE A 89 13.26 12.89 9.20
N CYS A 90 12.98 14.06 8.61
CA CYS A 90 13.83 14.65 7.57
C CYS A 90 14.50 15.92 8.09
N GLU A 91 13.71 16.95 8.44
CA GLU A 91 14.16 18.25 8.94
C GLU A 91 13.09 18.85 9.88
N GLU A 92 13.39 19.97 10.57
CA GLU A 92 12.45 20.61 11.49
C GLU A 92 11.07 20.85 10.85
N GLY A 93 10.05 20.21 11.42
CA GLY A 93 8.67 20.33 10.97
C GLY A 93 8.29 19.51 9.73
N LYS A 94 9.21 18.71 9.16
CA LYS A 94 8.94 17.90 7.96
C LYS A 94 9.20 16.42 8.17
N THR A 95 8.32 15.60 7.59
CA THR A 95 8.40 14.15 7.65
C THR A 95 8.42 13.55 6.26
N ASP A 96 9.37 12.64 6.03
CA ASP A 96 9.35 11.79 4.84
C ASP A 96 8.73 10.44 5.18
N CYS A 97 7.91 9.93 4.27
CA CYS A 97 7.24 8.66 4.39
C CYS A 97 7.47 7.83 3.14
N GLN A 98 8.15 6.70 3.30
CA GLN A 98 8.24 5.72 2.23
C GLN A 98 7.00 4.85 2.23
N VAL A 99 6.27 4.88 1.12
CA VAL A 99 5.05 4.09 0.92
C VAL A 99 5.37 2.93 -0.01
N PHE A 100 5.22 1.72 0.50
CA PHE A 100 5.33 0.48 -0.25
C PHE A 100 3.97 -0.19 -0.34
N GLY A 101 3.46 -0.33 -1.55
CA GLY A 101 2.19 -0.99 -1.81
C GLY A 101 2.42 -2.25 -2.59
N SER A 102 1.75 -3.32 -2.20
CA SER A 102 1.85 -4.59 -2.88
C SER A 102 0.58 -5.41 -2.80
N SER A 103 0.23 -6.10 -3.88
CA SER A 103 -0.78 -7.16 -3.82
C SER A 103 -0.25 -8.34 -3.02
N THR A 104 -1.12 -8.97 -2.24
CA THR A 104 -0.69 -9.97 -1.26
C THR A 104 -0.82 -11.42 -1.73
N GLY A 105 -1.44 -11.66 -2.88
CA GLY A 105 -1.57 -13.00 -3.47
C GLY A 105 -2.41 -13.03 -4.74
N PHE A 106 -2.42 -14.18 -5.43
CA PHE A 106 -3.14 -14.43 -6.69
C PHE A 106 -4.61 -14.80 -6.51
N LEU A 107 -5.01 -15.30 -5.34
CA LEU A 107 -6.39 -15.66 -5.05
C LEU A 107 -7.03 -14.62 -4.13
N PRO A 108 -8.28 -14.20 -4.41
CA PRO A 108 -9.01 -13.35 -3.50
C PRO A 108 -9.37 -14.07 -2.20
N LEU A 109 -9.58 -13.29 -1.13
CA LEU A 109 -9.91 -13.81 0.20
C LEU A 109 -11.32 -14.39 0.31
N ILE A 110 -12.13 -14.35 -0.76
CA ILE A 110 -13.40 -15.09 -0.84
C ILE A 110 -13.13 -16.60 -0.95
N PHE A 111 -12.01 -17.00 -1.57
CA PHE A 111 -11.67 -18.42 -1.64
C PHE A 111 -11.23 -18.91 -0.26
N PRO A 112 -11.76 -20.05 0.21
CA PRO A 112 -11.32 -20.64 1.47
C PRO A 112 -9.86 -21.06 1.35
N LEU A 113 -9.11 -20.88 2.43
CA LEU A 113 -7.67 -21.14 2.52
C LEU A 113 -6.81 -20.32 1.55
N ALA A 114 -7.34 -19.22 0.99
CA ALA A 114 -6.60 -18.33 0.10
C ALA A 114 -5.20 -17.94 0.62
N PRO A 115 -4.98 -17.61 1.91
CA PRO A 115 -3.65 -17.26 2.41
C PRO A 115 -2.61 -18.38 2.22
N VAL A 116 -3.02 -19.63 2.44
CA VAL A 116 -2.14 -20.81 2.29
C VAL A 116 -1.92 -21.11 0.82
N LEU A 117 -2.99 -21.10 0.02
CA LEU A 117 -2.89 -21.30 -1.43
C LEU A 117 -2.03 -20.23 -2.09
N ASN A 118 -2.13 -18.97 -1.66
CA ASN A 118 -1.30 -17.87 -2.15
C ASN A 118 0.20 -18.03 -1.85
N VAL A 119 0.57 -18.78 -0.81
CA VAL A 119 1.98 -19.15 -0.56
C VAL A 119 2.46 -20.10 -1.66
N PHE A 120 1.67 -21.12 -2.00
CA PHE A 120 2.01 -22.02 -3.10
C PHE A 120 1.87 -21.34 -4.46
N LEU A 121 0.98 -20.38 -4.64
CA LEU A 121 0.81 -19.71 -5.94
C LEU A 121 1.69 -18.46 -6.09
N CYS A 122 2.60 -18.21 -5.14
CA CYS A 122 3.45 -17.02 -5.14
C CYS A 122 4.39 -16.92 -6.34
N TRP A 123 4.62 -18.03 -7.06
CA TRP A 123 5.44 -18.06 -8.27
C TRP A 123 4.68 -17.66 -9.54
N ILE A 124 3.36 -17.50 -9.49
CA ILE A 124 2.55 -17.16 -10.67
C ILE A 124 2.51 -15.64 -10.83
N PRO A 125 3.05 -15.09 -11.93
CA PRO A 125 2.92 -13.65 -12.20
C PRO A 125 1.47 -13.34 -12.61
N PHE A 126 0.87 -12.31 -12.01
CA PHE A 126 -0.46 -11.82 -12.37
C PHE A 126 -0.52 -10.31 -12.61
N LEU A 127 -1.38 -9.85 -13.52
CA LEU A 127 -1.44 -8.41 -13.82
C LEU A 127 -2.23 -7.66 -12.73
N ASP A 128 -1.53 -6.83 -11.95
CA ASP A 128 -2.13 -5.94 -10.94
C ASP A 128 -2.69 -4.65 -11.57
N GLN A 129 -2.40 -4.37 -12.85
CA GLN A 129 -2.89 -3.19 -13.60
C GLN A 129 -2.74 -1.84 -12.86
N GLY A 130 -1.74 -1.75 -11.96
CA GLY A 130 -1.50 -0.57 -11.12
C GLY A 130 -2.58 -0.29 -10.08
N VAL A 131 -3.33 -1.30 -9.60
CA VAL A 131 -4.34 -1.11 -8.53
C VAL A 131 -3.67 -0.57 -7.26
N CYS A 132 -2.49 -1.08 -6.88
CA CYS A 132 -1.74 -0.56 -5.73
C CYS A 132 -1.53 0.97 -5.78
N GLY A 133 -1.08 1.49 -6.92
CA GLY A 133 -0.86 2.93 -7.10
C GLY A 133 -2.17 3.75 -7.04
N LYS A 134 -3.29 3.18 -7.49
CA LYS A 134 -4.62 3.80 -7.37
C LYS A 134 -5.07 3.90 -5.91
N GLU A 135 -4.88 2.84 -5.12
CA GLU A 135 -5.25 2.85 -3.70
C GLU A 135 -4.36 3.80 -2.89
N MET A 136 -3.05 3.84 -3.16
CA MET A 136 -2.17 4.86 -2.59
C MET A 136 -2.66 6.28 -2.89
N GLY A 137 -3.01 6.56 -4.15
CA GLY A 137 -3.51 7.88 -4.55
C GLY A 137 -4.81 8.28 -3.86
N LYS A 138 -5.76 7.33 -3.70
CA LYS A 138 -7.01 7.58 -2.97
C LYS A 138 -6.76 7.91 -1.50
N LEU A 139 -5.89 7.15 -0.83
CA LEU A 139 -5.55 7.40 0.56
C LEU A 139 -4.79 8.73 0.72
N GLY A 140 -3.89 9.05 -0.21
CA GLY A 140 -3.21 10.35 -0.24
C GLY A 140 -4.18 11.53 -0.35
N GLN A 141 -5.14 11.45 -1.28
CA GLN A 141 -6.19 12.47 -1.42
C GLN A 141 -7.04 12.64 -0.15
N GLN A 142 -7.37 11.53 0.53
CA GLN A 142 -8.10 11.57 1.79
C GLN A 142 -7.29 12.27 2.89
N VAL A 143 -5.98 12.02 2.94
CA VAL A 143 -5.05 12.68 3.88
C VAL A 143 -5.00 14.19 3.61
N GLU A 144 -4.83 14.62 2.36
CA GLU A 144 -4.81 16.05 1.99
C GLU A 144 -6.12 16.75 2.36
N THR A 145 -7.25 16.15 1.97
CA THR A 145 -8.58 16.73 2.16
C THR A 145 -8.92 16.88 3.64
N LYS A 146 -8.64 15.84 4.44
CA LYS A 146 -9.05 15.82 5.85
C LYS A 146 -8.21 16.74 6.72
N PHE A 147 -6.90 16.82 6.45
CA PHE A 147 -5.97 17.52 7.33
C PHE A 147 -5.52 18.87 6.78
N ASN A 148 -6.09 19.29 5.64
CA ASN A 148 -5.75 20.54 4.96
C ASN A 148 -4.23 20.75 4.87
N THR A 149 -3.53 19.65 4.62
CA THR A 149 -2.06 19.59 4.57
C THR A 149 -1.64 19.25 3.16
N SER A 150 -0.65 19.95 2.63
CA SER A 150 -0.08 19.62 1.32
C SER A 150 0.91 18.48 1.50
N ILE A 151 0.61 17.32 0.89
CA ILE A 151 1.59 16.23 0.80
C ILE A 151 2.24 16.26 -0.57
N THR A 152 3.56 16.14 -0.61
CA THR A 152 4.28 15.99 -1.87
C THR A 152 4.44 14.50 -2.16
N ILE A 153 3.75 13.99 -3.18
CA ILE A 153 3.84 12.58 -3.59
C ILE A 153 4.79 12.44 -4.77
N ARG A 154 5.85 11.66 -4.61
CA ARG A 154 6.77 11.27 -5.68
C ARG A 154 6.72 9.76 -5.89
N VAL A 155 6.44 9.31 -7.11
CA VAL A 155 6.57 7.88 -7.44
C VAL A 155 8.04 7.54 -7.64
N MET A 156 8.58 6.71 -6.75
CA MET A 156 9.98 6.26 -6.81
C MET A 156 10.15 5.08 -7.76
N ARG A 157 9.13 4.22 -7.83
CA ARG A 157 9.12 3.07 -8.75
C ARG A 157 7.70 2.59 -9.02
N TYR A 158 7.28 2.66 -10.28
CA TYR A 158 6.03 2.06 -10.75
C TYR A 158 6.07 0.53 -10.67
N SER A 159 4.90 -0.07 -10.46
CA SER A 159 4.72 -1.49 -10.75
C SER A 159 5.04 -1.80 -12.21
N ASN A 160 5.71 -2.93 -12.49
CA ASN A 160 5.98 -3.35 -13.87
C ASN A 160 4.71 -3.59 -14.68
N SER A 161 3.58 -3.88 -14.01
CA SER A 161 2.29 -4.06 -14.66
C SER A 161 1.47 -2.76 -14.79
N ASN A 162 1.98 -1.63 -14.28
CA ASN A 162 1.29 -0.35 -14.36
C ASN A 162 1.36 0.24 -15.78
N PRO A 163 0.22 0.49 -16.46
CA PRO A 163 0.22 1.04 -17.82
C PRO A 163 0.78 2.46 -17.90
N LYS A 164 0.68 3.26 -16.82
CA LYS A 164 1.23 4.63 -16.78
C LYS A 164 2.75 4.68 -16.91
N LYS A 165 3.44 3.58 -16.58
CA LYS A 165 4.88 3.42 -16.81
C LYS A 165 5.26 3.60 -18.29
N LYS A 166 4.38 3.19 -19.22
CA LYS A 166 4.66 3.25 -20.66
C LYS A 166 4.58 4.66 -21.24
N THR A 167 3.95 5.60 -20.53
CA THR A 167 3.80 6.98 -20.96
C THR A 167 5.01 7.84 -20.61
N ILE A 168 5.82 7.41 -19.63
CA ILE A 168 7.08 8.04 -19.23
C ILE A 168 8.23 7.23 -19.87
N SER A 169 8.53 7.52 -21.13
CA SER A 169 9.63 6.92 -21.91
C SER A 169 10.71 8.00 -22.15
N PRO A 170 11.97 7.63 -22.50
CA PRO A 170 13.19 8.00 -21.77
C PRO A 170 13.76 9.42 -22.02
N ASN A 171 13.00 10.33 -22.61
CA ASN A 171 13.54 11.63 -23.05
C ASN A 171 13.43 12.76 -22.01
N ASP A 172 12.92 12.48 -20.82
CA ASP A 172 12.77 13.49 -19.74
C ASP A 172 13.77 13.23 -18.60
N GLY A 173 15.06 13.17 -18.95
CA GLY A 173 16.19 13.08 -18.02
C GLY A 173 17.18 14.21 -18.26
#